data_AF-A0A349HP33-F1
#
_entry.id   AF-A0A349HP33-F1
#
_cell.length_a   1.000
_cell.length_b   1.000
_cell.length_c   1.000
_cell.angle_alpha   90.00
_cell.angle_beta   90.00
_cell.angle_gamma   90.00
#
_symmetry.space_group_name_H-M   'P 1'
#
loop_
_entity.id
_entity.type
_entity.pdbx_description
1 polymer ?
#
loop_
_entity_poly.entity_id
_entity_poly.type
_entity_poly.pdbx_seq_one_letter_code
_entity_poly.pdbx_strand_id
1 'polypeptide(L)'
;MKFLESLKIDTWWKVVLLLGAGAIFMSLTVKADFLQNKHLFGLGMGMLIIGISYWVAEKKYSTIKPPNVYTGPTALISWKEIHHNPITGIMLIFGFILICLFGFLIVKNLI
;
A
#
# COMPACT_ATOMS: atom_id res chain seq x y z
N MET A 1 16.23 3.86 -9.92
CA MET A 1 15.99 2.53 -9.31
C MET A 1 16.57 2.40 -7.90
N LYS A 2 17.78 2.93 -7.60
CA LYS A 2 18.41 2.87 -6.26
C LYS A 2 17.55 3.36 -5.07
N PHE A 3 16.69 4.37 -5.26
CA PHE A 3 15.81 4.89 -4.21
C PHE A 3 14.71 3.89 -3.81
N LEU A 4 14.06 3.24 -4.78
CA LEU A 4 13.05 2.22 -4.53
C LEU A 4 13.64 0.96 -3.87
N GLU A 5 14.89 0.63 -4.24
CA GLU A 5 15.69 -0.42 -3.63
C GLU A 5 15.99 -0.12 -2.15
N SER A 6 16.34 1.12 -1.82
CA SER A 6 16.59 1.56 -0.43
C SER A 6 15.33 1.47 0.45
N LEU A 7 14.16 1.74 -0.12
CA LEU A 7 12.86 1.66 0.56
C LEU A 7 12.32 0.23 0.68
N LYS A 8 13.02 -0.77 0.10
CA LYS A 8 12.56 -2.17 0.04
C LYS A 8 11.10 -2.26 -0.43
N ILE A 9 10.79 -1.56 -1.52
CA ILE A 9 9.50 -1.62 -2.19
C ILE A 9 9.53 -2.85 -3.10
N ASP A 10 9.42 -4.01 -2.46
CA ASP A 10 9.37 -5.34 -3.08
C ASP A 10 7.95 -5.75 -3.48
N THR A 11 6.94 -4.97 -3.08
CA THR A 11 5.52 -5.28 -3.29
C THR A 11 4.73 -4.09 -3.84
N TRP A 12 3.73 -4.39 -4.67
CA TRP A 12 2.89 -3.38 -5.32
C TRP A 12 2.13 -2.49 -4.33
N TRP A 13 1.66 -3.05 -3.22
CA TRP A 13 0.86 -2.31 -2.22
C TRP A 13 1.69 -1.26 -1.49
N LYS A 14 3.01 -1.43 -1.38
CA LYS A 14 3.92 -0.40 -0.84
C LYS A 14 4.05 0.79 -1.78
N VAL A 15 4.01 0.56 -3.09
CA VAL A 15 3.96 1.64 -4.09
C VAL A 15 2.66 2.43 -3.91
N VAL A 16 1.52 1.73 -3.79
CA VAL A 16 0.21 2.36 -3.58
C VAL A 16 0.18 3.17 -2.29
N LEU A 17 0.76 2.65 -1.20
CA LEU A 17 0.88 3.35 0.07
C LEU A 17 1.69 4.65 -0.09
N LEU A 18 2.83 4.59 -0.78
CA LEU A 18 3.70 5.73 -0.99
C LEU A 18 3.06 6.79 -1.90
N LEU A 19 2.34 6.35 -2.95
CA LEU A 19 1.54 7.23 -3.79
C LEU A 19 0.40 7.89 -3.01
N GLY A 20 -0.29 7.15 -2.15
CA GLY A 20 -1.33 7.68 -1.27
C GLY A 20 -0.80 8.75 -0.32
N ALA A 21 0.32 8.47 0.35
CA ALA A 21 0.99 9.44 1.22
C ALA A 21 1.47 10.68 0.46
N GLY A 22 2.05 10.48 -0.73
CA GLY A 22 2.48 11.58 -1.62
C GLY A 22 1.31 12.44 -2.10
N ALA A 23 0.18 11.82 -2.47
CA ALA A 23 -1.03 12.53 -2.89
C ALA A 23 -1.63 13.36 -1.76
N ILE A 24 -1.66 12.84 -0.53
CA ILE A 24 -2.08 13.62 0.65
C ILE A 24 -1.12 14.80 0.88
N PHE A 25 0.19 14.55 0.85
CA PHE A 25 1.18 15.60 1.06
C PHE A 25 1.07 16.71 0.01
N MET A 26 0.91 16.33 -1.27
CA MET A 26 0.69 17.28 -2.35
C MET A 26 -0.62 18.06 -2.18
N SER A 27 -1.71 17.41 -1.78
CA SER A 27 -2.99 18.08 -1.53
C SER A 27 -2.89 19.17 -0.44
N LEU A 28 -2.05 18.96 0.58
CA LEU A 28 -1.87 19.91 1.68
C LEU A 28 -0.92 21.06 1.34
N THR A 29 0.09 20.81 0.51
CA THR A 29 1.17 21.77 0.22
C THR A 29 0.97 22.54 -1.07
N VAL A 30 0.38 21.92 -2.09
CA VAL A 30 0.19 22.49 -3.42
C VAL A 30 -1.26 22.89 -3.58
N LYS A 31 -1.52 24.18 -3.81
CA LYS A 31 -2.82 24.65 -4.27
C LYS A 31 -2.86 24.48 -5.79
N ALA A 32 -3.57 23.46 -6.27
CA ALA A 32 -3.75 23.24 -7.68
C ALA A 32 -5.00 23.99 -8.15
N ASP A 33 -4.84 25.01 -9.00
CA ASP A 33 -5.98 25.78 -9.52
C ASP A 33 -6.89 24.95 -10.44
N PHE A 34 -6.35 23.88 -11.04
CA PHE A 34 -7.09 22.97 -11.93
C PHE A 34 -7.73 21.77 -11.20
N LEU A 35 -7.37 21.52 -9.94
CA LEU A 35 -7.78 20.32 -9.22
C LEU A 35 -8.23 20.67 -7.80
N GLN A 36 -9.44 20.27 -7.44
CA GLN A 36 -9.91 20.49 -6.07
C GLN A 36 -9.08 19.64 -5.10
N ASN A 37 -8.25 20.28 -4.27
CA ASN A 37 -7.36 19.62 -3.31
C ASN A 37 -8.09 18.60 -2.41
N LYS A 38 -9.36 18.86 -2.07
CA LYS A 38 -10.21 17.95 -1.30
C LYS A 38 -10.37 16.58 -1.97
N HIS A 39 -10.47 16.53 -3.30
CA HIS A 39 -10.60 15.28 -4.03
C HIS A 39 -9.27 14.53 -4.12
N LEU A 40 -8.16 15.25 -4.31
CA LEU A 40 -6.81 14.66 -4.28
C LEU A 40 -6.50 14.07 -2.90
N PHE A 41 -6.94 14.75 -1.83
CA PHE A 41 -6.82 14.26 -0.46
C PHE A 41 -7.63 12.97 -0.27
N GLY A 42 -8.90 12.95 -0.70
CA GLY A 42 -9.77 11.78 -0.59
C GLY A 42 -9.24 10.57 -1.37
N LEU A 43 -8.70 10.79 -2.58
CA LEU A 43 -8.05 9.77 -3.38
C LEU A 43 -6.77 9.23 -2.69
N GLY A 44 -5.93 10.14 -2.17
CA GLY A 44 -4.74 9.77 -1.41
C GLY A 44 -5.07 8.97 -0.15
N MET A 45 -6.16 9.32 0.55
CA MET A 45 -6.64 8.61 1.74
C MET A 45 -7.14 7.20 1.40
N GLY A 46 -7.87 7.03 0.29
CA GLY A 46 -8.27 5.71 -0.21
C GLY A 46 -7.06 4.81 -0.51
N MET A 47 -6.06 5.34 -1.21
CA MET A 47 -4.81 4.62 -1.51
C MET A 47 -4.02 4.26 -0.24
N LEU A 48 -3.96 5.16 0.74
CA LEU A 48 -3.31 4.90 2.02
C LEU A 48 -4.01 3.79 2.81
N ILE A 49 -5.35 3.80 2.86
CA ILE A 49 -6.13 2.77 3.55
C ILE A 49 -5.87 1.39 2.92
N ILE A 50 -5.84 1.29 1.58
CA ILE A 50 -5.49 0.03 0.89
C ILE A 50 -4.07 -0.41 1.28
N GLY A 51 -3.10 0.51 1.20
CA GLY A 51 -1.71 0.22 1.57
C GLY A 51 -1.57 -0.28 3.01
N ILE A 52 -2.22 0.38 3.97
CA ILE A 52 -2.22 -0.01 5.38
C ILE A 52 -2.91 -1.36 5.57
N SER A 53 -4.01 -1.63 4.86
CA SER A 53 -4.71 -2.91 4.94
C SER A 53 -3.81 -4.09 4.55
N TYR A 54 -3.01 -3.91 3.49
CA TYR A 54 -2.03 -4.90 3.08
C TYR A 54 -0.85 -5.01 4.04
N TRP A 55 -0.40 -3.89 4.61
CA TRP A 55 0.64 -3.93 5.64
C TRP A 55 0.17 -4.72 6.87
N VAL A 56 -1.02 -4.42 7.39
CA VAL A 56 -1.58 -5.13 8.55
C VAL A 56 -1.82 -6.62 8.25
N ALA A 57 -2.14 -6.95 7.00
CA ALA A 57 -2.31 -8.34 6.56
C ALA A 57 -0.97 -9.08 6.31
N GLU A 58 0.15 -8.37 6.17
CA GLU A 58 1.48 -8.97 5.95
C GLU A 58 1.99 -9.60 7.25
N LYS A 59 2.02 -10.93 7.27
CA LYS A 59 2.62 -11.72 8.36
C LYS A 59 3.99 -12.23 7.93
N LYS A 60 4.97 -12.08 8.82
CA LYS A 60 6.31 -12.63 8.64
C LYS A 60 6.39 -13.96 9.35
N TYR A 61 6.71 -15.00 8.60
CA TYR A 61 6.97 -16.33 9.15
C TYR A 61 8.48 -16.58 9.08
N SER A 62 9.02 -17.17 10.12
CA SER A 62 10.41 -17.61 10.17
C SER A 62 10.45 -19.00 10.80
N THR A 63 11.00 -19.98 10.08
CA THR A 63 11.23 -21.31 10.62
C THR A 63 12.71 -21.65 10.56
N ILE A 64 13.14 -22.44 11.54
CA ILE A 64 14.49 -22.99 11.55
C ILE A 64 14.42 -24.31 10.78
N LYS A 65 15.10 -24.36 9.64
CA LYS A 65 15.23 -25.61 8.90
C LYS A 65 16.25 -26.51 9.60
N PRO A 66 15.88 -27.73 10.02
CA PRO A 66 16.83 -28.66 10.61
C PRO A 66 17.90 -29.08 9.57
N PRO A 67 19.11 -29.42 10.03
CA PRO A 67 20.19 -29.79 9.13
C PRO A 67 19.80 -31.04 8.34
N ASN A 68 20.01 -31.01 7.02
CA ASN A 68 19.67 -32.11 6.11
C ASN A 68 20.80 -32.31 5.09
N VAL A 69 21.16 -33.58 4.85
CA VAL A 69 22.25 -34.01 3.95
C VAL A 69 22.10 -33.42 2.54
N TYR A 70 20.87 -33.21 2.07
CA TYR A 70 20.61 -32.69 0.72
C TYR A 70 20.55 -31.16 0.63
N THR A 71 20.43 -30.44 1.75
CA THR A 71 20.18 -28.98 1.73
C THR A 71 21.06 -28.16 2.66
N GLY A 72 22.07 -28.79 3.27
CA GLY A 72 23.12 -28.09 4.00
C GLY A 72 22.82 -27.86 5.49
N PRO A 73 23.63 -27.01 6.15
CA PRO A 73 23.52 -26.74 7.59
C PRO A 73 22.22 -25.99 7.95
N THR A 74 21.94 -25.91 9.25
CA THR A 74 20.78 -25.20 9.80
C THR A 74 20.68 -23.78 9.24
N ALA A 75 19.55 -23.47 8.60
CA ALA A 75 19.31 -22.16 8.01
C ALA A 75 17.98 -21.57 8.52
N LEU A 76 17.99 -20.27 8.80
CA LEU A 76 16.77 -19.51 9.06
C LEU A 76 16.11 -19.18 7.73
N ILE A 77 14.93 -19.76 7.49
CA ILE A 77 14.12 -19.46 6.32
C ILE A 77 13.01 -18.54 6.77
N SER A 78 12.95 -17.33 6.22
CA SER A 78 11.87 -16.40 6.45
C SER A 78 11.17 -16.06 5.15
N TRP A 79 9.85 -16.07 5.17
CA TRP A 79 8.99 -15.66 4.08
C TRP A 79 7.87 -14.78 4.59
N LYS A 80 7.23 -14.05 3.66
CA LYS A 80 6.12 -13.16 3.96
C LYS A 80 4.88 -13.70 3.29
N GLU A 81 3.79 -13.79 4.05
CA GLU A 81 2.48 -14.17 3.54
C GLU A 81 1.45 -13.10 3.90
N ILE A 82 0.52 -12.85 2.98
CA ILE A 82 -0.56 -11.90 3.19
C ILE A 82 -1.79 -12.69 3.61
N HIS A 83 -2.20 -12.55 4.87
CA HIS A 83 -3.40 -13.20 5.38
C HIS A 83 -4.40 -12.13 5.79
N HIS A 84 -5.41 -11.92 4.94
CA HIS A 84 -6.46 -10.96 5.20
C HIS A 84 -7.45 -11.48 6.25
N ASN A 85 -7.60 -10.71 7.32
CA ASN A 85 -8.68 -10.85 8.28
C ASN A 85 -9.93 -10.07 7.78
N PRO A 86 -11.13 -10.38 8.30
CA PRO A 86 -12.36 -9.66 7.93
C PRO A 86 -12.24 -8.13 8.08
N ILE A 87 -11.51 -7.66 9.11
CA ILE A 87 -11.23 -6.23 9.32
C ILE A 87 -10.44 -5.64 8.14
N THR A 88 -9.33 -6.29 7.74
CA THR A 88 -8.53 -5.83 6.60
C THR A 88 -9.28 -5.93 5.27
N GLY A 89 -10.23 -6.87 5.16
CA GLY A 89 -11.15 -6.96 4.01
C GLY A 89 -12.10 -5.77 3.93
N ILE A 90 -12.71 -5.36 5.05
CA ILE A 90 -13.58 -4.18 5.13
C ILE A 90 -12.79 -2.91 4.79
N MET A 91 -11.57 -2.78 5.33
CA MET A 91 -10.70 -1.64 5.03
C MET A 91 -10.36 -1.56 3.54
N LEU A 92 -10.10 -2.70 2.88
CA LEU A 92 -9.87 -2.76 1.44
C LEU A 92 -11.07 -2.27 0.65
N ILE A 93 -12.27 -2.76 0.96
CA ILE A 93 -13.52 -2.35 0.28
C ILE A 93 -13.73 -0.84 0.46
N PHE A 94 -13.57 -0.34 1.68
CA PHE A 94 -13.74 1.08 1.98
C PHE A 94 -12.72 1.95 1.23
N GLY A 95 -11.45 1.53 1.21
CA GLY A 95 -10.40 2.18 0.44
C GLY A 95 -10.70 2.21 -1.06
N PHE A 96 -11.23 1.11 -1.61
CA PHE A 96 -11.59 1.02 -3.03
C PHE A 96 -12.76 1.96 -3.38
N ILE A 97 -13.78 2.02 -2.53
CA ILE A 97 -14.92 2.94 -2.69
C ILE A 97 -14.43 4.39 -2.70
N LEU A 98 -13.53 4.76 -1.79
CA LEU A 98 -12.95 6.10 -1.74
C LEU A 98 -12.18 6.44 -3.02
N ILE A 99 -11.34 5.53 -3.51
CA ILE A 99 -10.59 5.75 -4.76
C ILE A 99 -11.54 5.93 -5.93
N CYS A 100 -12.57 5.08 -6.06
CA CYS A 100 -13.54 5.19 -7.16
C CYS A 100 -14.32 6.51 -7.09
N LEU A 101 -14.82 6.88 -5.91
CA LEU A 101 -15.65 8.08 -5.72
C LEU A 101 -14.83 9.35 -5.97
N PHE A 102 -13.67 9.48 -5.32
CA PHE A 102 -12.83 10.67 -5.48
C PHE A 102 -12.11 10.71 -6.83
N GLY A 103 -11.74 9.55 -7.39
CA GLY A 103 -11.23 9.45 -8.76
C GLY A 103 -12.24 9.93 -9.78
N PHE A 104 -13.51 9.52 -9.65
CA PHE A 104 -14.60 10.00 -10.51
C PHE A 104 -14.82 11.51 -10.37
N LEU A 105 -14.83 12.04 -9.13
CA LEU A 105 -14.97 13.48 -8.90
C LEU A 105 -13.82 14.31 -9.50
N ILE A 106 -12.59 13.77 -9.49
CA ILE A 106 -11.45 14.40 -10.16
C ILE A 106 -11.69 14.47 -11.66
N VAL A 107 -12.06 13.36 -12.28
CA VAL A 107 -12.33 13.31 -13.74
C VAL A 107 -13.45 14.26 -14.13
N LYS A 108 -14.55 14.27 -13.37
CA LYS A 108 -15.68 15.16 -13.62
C LYS A 108 -15.31 16.64 -13.49
N ASN A 109 -14.41 16.99 -12.57
CA ASN A 109 -13.98 18.38 -12.39
C ASN A 109 -12.96 18.83 -13.45
N LEU A 110 -12.41 17.89 -14.22
CA LEU A 110 -11.43 18.16 -15.28
C LEU A 110 -12.07 18.31 -16.68
N ILE A 111 -13.29 17.78 -16.86
CA ILE A 111 -14.11 17.87 -18.08
C ILE A 111 -15.02 19.09 -17.98
#